data_AF-A0A420UC09-F1
#
_entry.id   AF-A0A420UC09-F1
#
_cell.length_a   1.000
_cell.length_b   1.000
_cell.length_c   1.000
_cell.angle_alpha   90.00
_cell.angle_beta   90.00
_cell.angle_gamma   90.00
#
_symmetry.space_group_name_H-M   'P 1'
#
loop_
_entity.id
_entity.type
_entity.pdbx_description
1 polymer ?
#
loop_
_entity_poly.entity_id
_entity_poly.type
_entity_poly.pdbx_seq_one_letter_code
_entity_poly.pdbx_strand_id
1 'polypeptide(L)'
;MFTQILYGLTALSALQGQVTASPGGSSLDRFISKEADISIKGVLANIGADGKRAQGAAPGAVVASPSRTDPDYWYTWTRDSALTYKVLVERFIHGDKSLQRKVDEYVSAQAKLQGVTNPSGGPETGGLGEPKFHVNLTAFTGSWGRPQRDGPPLRATALTLYANWLVSHGDRSKAVNKVWPVIEKDLAYTVKFWNRTGYDLWEEVNGSSFFTLSASHRALVEGAALAKKLGKSCSDCAANAPRILCFMQSFWTGTYIDSNINVNDGRKGLDANSILSSIHTFDPSSKCTDSTFQPCSSRALANHKAVVDSFRSIYGVNKNRGKGKAAAVGRYSEDVYYDGNPWYLATLAAAEQLYAAVYQWNKIGSITVDSASLSFFSDLVPKVSKGTYRKNSKTYKAIVKAVTSYADGFVAVVQTYTPKDGSLAEQFDKSTGTPKSAVHLTWSYASFVGAAERRTGIVPPSWGESGANKVPAVCEAAPACDTTITFNVKNVDVTSDQKVYIVGGITQLSNWAPADGIALEASTSTKGLWTVKVNIPSDTSFEYKYIKKTSDGTVTWESDPNNSAATGSKCGSSSTINDEWR
;
A
#
# COMPACT_ATOMS: atom_id res chain seq x y z
N MET A 1 20.35 -47.84 61.73
CA MET A 1 20.21 -48.75 60.57
C MET A 1 18.89 -48.44 59.89
N PHE A 2 18.92 -48.21 58.56
CA PHE A 2 17.77 -48.23 57.63
C PHE A 2 16.66 -47.16 57.81
N THR A 3 16.70 -46.08 57.01
CA THR A 3 16.00 -45.81 55.72
C THR A 3 14.72 -45.00 55.89
N GLN A 4 14.68 -43.79 55.32
CA GLN A 4 13.50 -43.10 54.79
C GLN A 4 13.99 -42.04 53.78
N ILE A 5 14.04 -42.40 52.50
CA ILE A 5 13.09 -42.07 51.42
C ILE A 5 13.12 -40.58 51.02
N LEU A 6 13.74 -40.36 49.86
CA LEU A 6 13.79 -39.14 49.05
C LEU A 6 12.39 -38.66 48.65
N TYR A 7 12.14 -37.36 48.81
CA TYR A 7 11.34 -36.57 47.89
C TYR A 7 12.13 -35.33 47.49
N GLY A 8 12.71 -35.37 46.28
CA GLY A 8 13.36 -34.22 45.66
C GLY A 8 12.33 -33.35 44.96
N LEU A 9 12.07 -32.16 45.49
CA LEU A 9 11.42 -31.07 44.75
C LEU A 9 12.47 -30.41 43.85
N THR A 10 12.34 -30.59 42.55
CA THR A 10 13.05 -29.79 41.54
C THR A 10 12.38 -28.42 41.45
N ALA A 11 13.05 -27.41 41.98
CA ALA A 11 12.68 -26.01 41.78
C ALA A 11 12.95 -25.64 40.31
N LEU A 12 11.88 -25.43 39.53
CA LEU A 12 11.97 -24.71 38.26
C LEU A 12 12.25 -23.24 38.54
N SER A 13 13.45 -22.79 38.19
CA SER A 13 13.81 -21.38 38.11
C SER A 13 13.09 -20.72 36.93
N ALA A 14 11.94 -20.13 37.21
CA ALA A 14 11.31 -19.17 36.30
C ALA A 14 12.14 -17.87 36.30
N LEU A 15 13.00 -17.68 35.29
CA LEU A 15 13.49 -16.34 34.94
C LEU A 15 12.33 -15.51 34.38
N GLN A 16 11.54 -14.93 35.27
CA GLN A 16 10.77 -13.74 34.94
C GLN A 16 11.77 -12.58 34.80
N GLY A 17 12.10 -12.24 33.55
CA GLY A 17 12.74 -10.97 33.24
C GLY A 17 11.80 -9.83 33.61
N GLN A 18 11.87 -9.37 34.85
CA GLN A 18 11.38 -8.04 35.22
C GLN A 18 12.22 -7.03 34.44
N VAL A 19 11.63 -6.45 33.40
CA VAL A 19 12.13 -5.22 32.79
C VAL A 19 12.01 -4.14 33.86
N THR A 20 13.09 -3.93 34.61
CA THR A 20 13.27 -2.76 35.45
C THR A 20 13.34 -1.56 34.51
N ALA A 21 12.23 -0.85 34.37
CA ALA A 21 12.19 0.43 33.69
C ALA A 21 13.12 1.40 34.44
N SER A 22 14.29 1.67 33.86
CA SER A 22 15.19 2.70 34.36
C SER A 22 14.49 4.07 34.21
N PRO A 23 14.37 4.91 35.25
CA PRO A 23 13.64 6.18 35.18
C PRO A 23 14.34 7.29 34.35
N GLY A 24 15.38 6.97 33.57
CA GLY A 24 16.28 7.95 32.95
C GLY A 24 16.13 8.20 31.43
N GLY A 25 15.06 7.74 30.77
CA GLY A 25 14.89 7.91 29.31
C GLY A 25 14.76 9.38 28.85
N SER A 26 15.07 9.69 27.59
CA SER A 26 14.82 11.02 27.03
C SER A 26 13.32 11.35 26.96
N SER A 27 12.98 12.63 26.77
CA SER A 27 11.59 13.07 26.50
C SER A 27 10.93 12.25 25.38
N LEU A 28 11.68 11.99 24.31
CA LEU A 28 11.20 11.25 23.14
C LEU A 28 11.00 9.77 23.45
N ASP A 29 11.89 9.12 24.20
CA ASP A 29 11.74 7.69 24.54
C ASP A 29 10.48 7.45 25.38
N ARG A 30 10.18 8.36 26.33
CA ARG A 30 8.94 8.30 27.11
C ARG A 30 7.70 8.47 26.22
N PHE A 31 7.74 9.40 25.26
CA PHE A 31 6.66 9.57 24.30
C PHE A 31 6.47 8.32 23.45
N ILE A 32 7.53 7.78 22.85
CA ILE A 32 7.45 6.59 22.00
C ILE A 32 6.85 5.40 22.76
N SER A 33 7.31 5.15 23.99
CA SER A 33 6.77 4.04 24.79
C SER A 33 5.29 4.23 25.13
N LYS A 34 4.88 5.45 25.48
CA LYS A 34 3.48 5.76 25.81
C LYS A 34 2.59 5.68 24.57
N GLU A 35 3.02 6.30 23.49
CA GLU A 35 2.24 6.42 22.26
C GLU A 35 2.16 5.08 21.51
N ALA A 36 3.15 4.20 21.63
CA ALA A 36 3.06 2.83 21.11
C ALA A 36 1.95 2.02 21.80
N ASP A 37 1.80 2.15 23.13
CA ASP A 37 0.70 1.53 23.89
C ASP A 37 -0.66 2.14 23.54
N ILE A 38 -0.74 3.46 23.36
CA ILE A 38 -1.97 4.13 22.89
C ILE A 38 -2.32 3.67 21.48
N SER A 39 -1.32 3.55 20.60
CA SER A 39 -1.52 3.21 19.19
C SER A 39 -2.01 1.78 19.01
N ILE A 40 -1.44 0.79 19.71
CA ILE A 40 -1.96 -0.59 19.64
C ILE A 40 -3.40 -0.67 20.17
N LYS A 41 -3.73 0.07 21.24
CA LYS A 41 -5.11 0.19 21.74
C LYS A 41 -6.02 0.92 20.75
N GLY A 42 -5.49 1.90 20.03
CA GLY A 42 -6.17 2.64 18.97
C GLY A 42 -6.55 1.73 17.80
N VAL A 43 -5.61 0.91 17.34
CA VAL A 43 -5.84 -0.13 16.32
C VAL A 43 -6.96 -1.07 16.78
N LEU A 44 -6.81 -1.69 17.96
CA LEU A 44 -7.79 -2.68 18.45
C LEU A 44 -9.17 -2.06 18.70
N ALA A 45 -9.24 -0.77 19.05
CA ALA A 45 -10.51 -0.06 19.22
C ALA A 45 -11.29 0.07 17.89
N ASN A 46 -10.61 0.07 16.74
CA ASN A 46 -11.21 0.24 15.42
C ASN A 46 -11.47 -1.10 14.69
N ILE A 47 -11.29 -2.25 15.37
CA ILE A 47 -11.51 -3.58 14.78
C ILE A 47 -12.78 -4.21 15.36
N GLY A 48 -13.67 -4.67 14.47
CA GLY A 48 -14.89 -5.36 14.87
C GLY A 48 -14.66 -6.75 15.49
N ALA A 49 -15.62 -7.32 16.22
CA ALA A 49 -16.85 -6.68 16.71
C ALA A 49 -16.65 -5.97 18.06
N ASP A 50 -15.54 -6.24 18.76
CA ASP A 50 -15.33 -5.83 20.16
C ASP A 50 -14.68 -4.44 20.29
N GLY A 51 -14.19 -3.88 19.19
CA GLY A 51 -13.53 -2.57 19.19
C GLY A 51 -14.49 -1.48 19.66
N LYS A 52 -14.10 -0.74 20.71
CA LYS A 52 -14.92 0.31 21.31
C LYS A 52 -15.32 1.45 20.36
N ARG A 53 -14.61 1.60 19.23
CA ARG A 53 -14.89 2.57 18.15
C ARG A 53 -15.40 1.90 16.88
N ALA A 54 -15.59 0.57 16.88
CA ALA A 54 -16.04 -0.24 15.75
C ALA A 54 -17.35 -0.98 16.06
N GLN A 55 -18.18 -0.41 16.93
CA GLN A 55 -19.47 -0.98 17.30
C GLN A 55 -20.37 -1.11 16.06
N GLY A 56 -20.86 -2.32 15.79
CA GLY A 56 -21.64 -2.65 14.60
C GLY A 56 -20.81 -3.08 13.38
N ALA A 57 -19.47 -3.00 13.43
CA ALA A 57 -18.62 -3.63 12.44
C ALA A 57 -18.57 -5.16 12.64
N ALA A 58 -18.47 -5.91 11.54
CA ALA A 58 -18.35 -7.37 11.61
C ALA A 58 -17.03 -7.81 12.27
N PRO A 59 -16.98 -8.99 12.93
CA PRO A 59 -15.73 -9.56 13.41
C PRO A 59 -14.67 -9.61 12.31
N GLY A 60 -13.47 -9.10 12.59
CA GLY A 60 -12.35 -9.06 11.64
C GLY A 60 -12.40 -7.93 10.61
N ALA A 61 -13.48 -7.14 10.55
CA ALA A 61 -13.51 -5.90 9.78
C ALA A 61 -12.67 -4.83 10.48
N VAL A 62 -11.86 -4.10 9.71
CA VAL A 62 -11.09 -2.94 10.21
C VAL A 62 -11.78 -1.69 9.71
N VAL A 63 -12.28 -0.87 10.63
CA VAL A 63 -12.81 0.45 10.30
C VAL A 63 -11.61 1.39 10.06
N ALA A 64 -11.55 2.08 8.93
CA ALA A 64 -10.46 3.01 8.64
C ALA A 64 -10.40 4.13 9.70
N SER A 65 -11.54 4.74 10.00
CA SER A 65 -11.72 5.70 11.10
C SER A 65 -13.16 5.66 11.62
N PRO A 66 -13.40 5.93 12.92
CA PRO A 66 -14.75 6.10 13.44
C PRO A 66 -15.49 7.33 12.89
N SER A 67 -14.83 8.20 12.12
CA SER A 67 -15.44 9.37 11.50
C SER A 67 -16.53 8.96 10.50
N ARG A 68 -17.69 9.59 10.62
CA ARG A 68 -18.88 9.33 9.77
C ARG A 68 -19.27 10.54 8.91
N THR A 69 -18.59 11.66 9.07
CA THR A 69 -18.92 12.94 8.43
C THR A 69 -17.64 13.76 8.30
N ASP A 70 -17.41 14.31 7.11
CA ASP A 70 -16.32 15.25 6.79
C ASP A 70 -14.95 14.91 7.41
N PRO A 71 -14.32 13.78 6.99
CA PRO A 71 -14.80 12.84 5.98
C PRO A 71 -15.53 11.62 6.59
N ASP A 72 -16.39 10.97 5.80
CA ASP A 72 -17.00 9.69 6.17
C ASP A 72 -16.06 8.53 5.83
N TYR A 73 -15.42 7.98 6.86
CA TYR A 73 -14.44 6.89 6.77
C TYR A 73 -14.93 5.61 7.46
N TRP A 74 -16.25 5.50 7.70
CA TRP A 74 -16.87 4.34 8.32
C TRP A 74 -17.04 3.17 7.34
N TYR A 75 -15.90 2.72 6.78
CA TYR A 75 -15.80 1.60 5.84
C TYR A 75 -14.57 0.75 6.17
N THR A 76 -14.51 -0.45 5.59
CA THR A 76 -13.33 -1.30 5.63
C THR A 76 -12.66 -1.26 4.26
N TRP A 77 -11.45 -0.70 4.21
CA TRP A 77 -10.60 -0.75 3.03
C TRP A 77 -9.75 -2.01 3.06
N THR A 78 -9.61 -2.68 1.92
CA THR A 78 -8.77 -3.87 1.80
C THR A 78 -7.32 -3.56 2.15
N ARG A 79 -6.77 -2.42 1.65
CA ARG A 79 -5.41 -1.95 1.94
C ARG A 79 -5.21 -1.72 3.44
N ASP A 80 -5.99 -0.84 4.05
CA ASP A 80 -5.87 -0.47 5.46
C ASP A 80 -5.99 -1.69 6.37
N SER A 81 -6.95 -2.58 6.07
CA SER A 81 -7.13 -3.82 6.82
C SER A 81 -5.90 -4.72 6.70
N ALA A 82 -5.39 -4.93 5.49
CA ALA A 82 -4.23 -5.79 5.26
C ALA A 82 -2.94 -5.25 5.90
N LEU A 83 -2.68 -3.94 5.78
CA LEU A 83 -1.52 -3.29 6.39
C LEU A 83 -1.59 -3.31 7.91
N THR A 84 -2.77 -3.04 8.48
CA THR A 84 -3.01 -3.12 9.93
C THR A 84 -2.79 -4.54 10.44
N TYR A 85 -3.40 -5.53 9.78
CA TYR A 85 -3.24 -6.93 10.18
C TYR A 85 -1.82 -7.46 9.95
N LYS A 86 -1.07 -6.94 8.98
CA LYS A 86 0.36 -7.25 8.84
C LYS A 86 1.13 -6.85 10.11
N VAL A 87 0.90 -5.65 10.65
CA VAL A 87 1.50 -5.20 11.92
C VAL A 87 1.07 -6.10 13.09
N LEU A 88 -0.22 -6.43 13.19
CA LEU A 88 -0.73 -7.31 14.26
C LEU A 88 -0.17 -8.75 14.16
N VAL A 89 -0.04 -9.30 12.95
CA VAL A 89 0.53 -10.62 12.72
C VAL A 89 2.02 -10.63 13.07
N GLU A 90 2.78 -9.59 12.72
CA GLU A 90 4.18 -9.46 13.11
C GLU A 90 4.32 -9.41 14.65
N ARG A 91 3.50 -8.62 15.35
CA ARG A 91 3.45 -8.61 16.83
C ARG A 91 3.10 -9.95 17.43
N PHE A 92 2.11 -10.63 16.86
CA PHE A 92 1.70 -11.96 17.26
C PHE A 92 2.84 -12.97 17.12
N ILE A 93 3.58 -12.94 16.01
CA ILE A 93 4.76 -13.77 15.77
C ILE A 93 5.82 -13.49 16.84
N HIS A 94 6.01 -12.23 17.23
CA HIS A 94 6.95 -11.78 18.26
C HIS A 94 6.50 -11.99 19.72
N GLY A 95 5.33 -12.58 19.94
CA GLY A 95 4.94 -13.11 21.26
C GLY A 95 3.58 -12.69 21.77
N ASP A 96 2.92 -11.69 21.17
CA ASP A 96 1.59 -11.25 21.62
C ASP A 96 0.48 -12.22 21.15
N LYS A 97 0.39 -13.37 21.84
CA LYS A 97 -0.55 -14.44 21.47
C LYS A 97 -2.03 -14.07 21.68
N SER A 98 -2.31 -12.99 22.41
CA SER A 98 -3.69 -12.49 22.60
C SER A 98 -4.35 -12.08 21.28
N LEU A 99 -3.55 -11.73 20.27
CA LEU A 99 -4.01 -11.27 18.96
C LEU A 99 -4.53 -12.40 18.06
N GLN A 100 -4.30 -13.67 18.39
CA GLN A 100 -4.61 -14.79 17.48
C GLN A 100 -6.08 -14.82 17.06
N ARG A 101 -7.01 -14.61 18.00
CA ARG A 101 -8.44 -14.55 17.70
C ARG A 101 -8.76 -13.48 16.66
N LYS A 102 -8.15 -12.29 16.76
CA LYS A 102 -8.37 -11.20 15.80
C LYS A 102 -7.83 -11.55 14.42
N VAL A 103 -6.71 -12.26 14.34
CA VAL A 103 -6.16 -12.73 13.05
C VAL A 103 -7.09 -13.78 12.42
N ASP A 104 -7.67 -14.68 13.22
CA ASP A 104 -8.63 -15.68 12.74
C ASP A 104 -9.95 -15.08 12.25
N GLU A 105 -10.46 -14.08 12.98
CA GLU A 105 -11.63 -13.29 12.58
C GLU A 105 -11.35 -12.57 11.25
N TYR A 106 -10.15 -12.02 11.06
CA TYR A 106 -9.74 -11.40 9.79
C TYR A 106 -9.75 -12.40 8.64
N VAL A 107 -9.10 -13.57 8.80
CA VAL A 107 -9.13 -14.64 7.78
C VAL A 107 -10.58 -14.95 7.35
N SER A 108 -11.47 -15.07 8.34
CA SER A 108 -12.89 -15.37 8.09
C SER A 108 -13.63 -14.22 7.39
N ALA A 109 -13.39 -12.97 7.80
CA ALA A 109 -13.97 -11.77 7.19
C ALA A 109 -13.52 -11.62 5.73
N GLN A 110 -12.25 -11.83 5.45
CA GLN A 110 -11.70 -11.74 4.10
C GLN A 110 -12.20 -12.86 3.19
N ALA A 111 -12.33 -14.08 3.71
CA ALA A 111 -12.94 -15.19 2.97
C ALA A 111 -14.39 -14.86 2.54
N LYS A 112 -15.15 -14.15 3.39
CA LYS A 112 -16.48 -13.64 3.03
C LYS A 112 -16.41 -12.55 1.98
N LEU A 113 -15.56 -11.53 2.16
CA LEU A 113 -15.43 -10.40 1.23
C LEU A 113 -15.01 -10.82 -0.18
N GLN A 114 -14.12 -11.81 -0.32
CA GLN A 114 -13.74 -12.34 -1.64
C GLN A 114 -14.91 -12.98 -2.41
N GLY A 115 -16.03 -13.30 -1.74
CA GLY A 115 -17.26 -13.79 -2.36
C GLY A 115 -18.26 -12.69 -2.73
N VAL A 116 -18.02 -11.43 -2.36
CA VAL A 116 -18.96 -10.32 -2.57
C VAL A 116 -18.79 -9.75 -3.98
N THR A 117 -19.86 -9.84 -4.78
CA THR A 117 -19.95 -9.10 -6.05
C THR A 117 -20.10 -7.61 -5.76
N ASN A 118 -19.35 -6.78 -6.48
CA ASN A 118 -19.24 -5.35 -6.25
C ASN A 118 -19.00 -4.60 -7.57
N PRO A 119 -18.93 -3.25 -7.58
CA PRO A 119 -18.76 -2.50 -8.83
C PRO A 119 -17.47 -2.80 -9.63
N SER A 120 -16.40 -3.31 -8.99
CA SER A 120 -15.21 -3.78 -9.71
C SER A 120 -15.38 -5.16 -10.38
N GLY A 121 -16.45 -5.90 -10.07
CA GLY A 121 -16.79 -7.19 -10.68
C GLY A 121 -17.21 -8.27 -9.69
N GLY A 122 -17.31 -9.50 -10.18
CA GLY A 122 -17.56 -10.70 -9.37
C GLY A 122 -16.26 -11.30 -8.79
N PRO A 123 -16.36 -12.34 -7.95
CA PRO A 123 -15.22 -13.00 -7.31
C PRO A 123 -14.09 -13.43 -8.26
N GLU A 124 -14.41 -13.80 -9.50
CA GLU A 124 -13.43 -14.29 -10.49
C GLU A 124 -13.19 -13.29 -11.66
N THR A 125 -13.95 -12.19 -11.69
CA THR A 125 -14.01 -11.23 -12.82
C THR A 125 -13.63 -9.80 -12.42
N GLY A 126 -12.81 -9.65 -11.36
CA GLY A 126 -12.21 -8.37 -10.96
C GLY A 126 -12.61 -7.85 -9.58
N GLY A 127 -13.63 -8.43 -8.94
CA GLY A 127 -14.20 -7.94 -7.69
C GLY A 127 -13.23 -7.91 -6.50
N LEU A 128 -12.13 -8.68 -6.53
CA LEU A 128 -11.08 -8.63 -5.52
C LEU A 128 -10.29 -7.31 -5.51
N GLY A 129 -10.32 -6.55 -6.61
CA GLY A 129 -9.71 -5.22 -6.71
C GLY A 129 -10.58 -4.09 -6.17
N GLU A 130 -11.74 -4.37 -5.58
CA GLU A 130 -12.57 -3.34 -4.96
C GLU A 130 -11.85 -2.75 -3.73
N PRO A 131 -11.67 -1.43 -3.65
CA PRO A 131 -10.89 -0.82 -2.58
C PRO A 131 -11.54 -0.97 -1.20
N LYS A 132 -12.86 -0.76 -1.13
CA LYS A 132 -13.59 -0.62 0.14
C LYS A 132 -14.96 -1.26 0.13
N PHE A 133 -15.41 -1.63 1.33
CA PHE A 133 -16.68 -2.26 1.62
C PHE A 133 -17.32 -1.63 2.85
N HIS A 134 -18.63 -1.79 3.03
CA HIS A 134 -19.24 -1.44 4.31
C HIS A 134 -18.68 -2.32 5.44
N VAL A 135 -18.64 -1.78 6.66
CA VAL A 135 -18.06 -2.47 7.84
C VAL A 135 -18.78 -3.77 8.24
N ASN A 136 -19.98 -4.01 7.70
CA ASN A 136 -20.75 -5.25 7.85
C ASN A 136 -20.43 -6.30 6.77
N LEU A 137 -19.42 -6.04 5.94
CA LEU A 137 -18.93 -6.88 4.84
C LEU A 137 -19.88 -6.97 3.64
N THR A 138 -20.60 -5.88 3.31
CA THR A 138 -21.38 -5.75 2.07
C THR A 138 -20.72 -4.78 1.09
N ALA A 139 -21.03 -4.91 -0.20
CA ALA A 139 -20.48 -4.07 -1.25
C ALA A 139 -20.82 -2.58 -1.04
N PHE A 140 -19.83 -1.71 -1.19
CA PHE A 140 -20.05 -0.28 -1.37
C PHE A 140 -20.39 -0.02 -2.85
N THR A 141 -21.55 0.58 -3.13
CA THR A 141 -22.07 0.73 -4.50
C THR A 141 -21.95 2.14 -5.07
N GLY A 142 -21.44 3.11 -4.30
CA GLY A 142 -21.21 4.47 -4.78
C GLY A 142 -19.99 4.59 -5.71
N SER A 143 -19.87 5.71 -6.41
CA SER A 143 -18.69 6.03 -7.23
C SER A 143 -17.43 6.14 -6.37
N TRP A 144 -16.30 5.67 -6.91
CA TRP A 144 -15.01 5.65 -6.22
C TRP A 144 -13.86 5.41 -7.20
N GLY A 145 -12.62 5.75 -6.82
CA GLY A 145 -11.41 5.41 -7.56
C GLY A 145 -11.12 3.90 -7.50
N ARG A 146 -11.69 3.14 -8.45
CA ARG A 146 -11.61 1.68 -8.54
C ARG A 146 -11.24 1.21 -9.96
N PRO A 147 -10.64 0.01 -10.11
CA PRO A 147 -10.13 -0.85 -9.05
C PRO A 147 -8.82 -0.31 -8.44
N GLN A 148 -8.49 -0.76 -7.23
CA GLN A 148 -7.16 -0.62 -6.64
C GLN A 148 -6.54 -2.00 -6.51
N ARG A 149 -5.41 -2.20 -7.18
CA ARG A 149 -4.84 -3.55 -7.40
C ARG A 149 -3.82 -3.98 -6.34
N ASP A 150 -3.59 -3.13 -5.34
CA ASP A 150 -2.69 -3.37 -4.21
C ASP A 150 -3.37 -4.16 -3.07
N GLY A 151 -4.69 -4.07 -2.92
CA GLY A 151 -5.43 -4.76 -1.88
C GLY A 151 -5.16 -6.28 -1.81
N PRO A 152 -5.39 -7.04 -2.90
CA PRO A 152 -5.11 -8.47 -2.95
C PRO A 152 -3.67 -8.86 -2.56
N PRO A 153 -2.61 -8.31 -3.17
CA PRO A 153 -1.25 -8.69 -2.78
C PRO A 153 -0.91 -8.33 -1.33
N LEU A 154 -1.39 -7.18 -0.80
CA LEU A 154 -1.17 -6.83 0.60
C LEU A 154 -1.86 -7.81 1.56
N ARG A 155 -3.09 -8.24 1.24
CA ARG A 155 -3.82 -9.23 2.03
C ARG A 155 -3.13 -10.59 1.97
N ALA A 156 -2.68 -11.02 0.79
CA ALA A 156 -1.88 -12.24 0.62
C ALA A 156 -0.61 -12.20 1.47
N THR A 157 0.08 -11.05 1.54
CA THR A 157 1.27 -10.87 2.39
C THR A 157 0.97 -11.05 3.86
N ALA A 158 -0.03 -10.35 4.41
CA ALA A 158 -0.39 -10.46 5.82
C ALA A 158 -0.75 -11.91 6.21
N LEU A 159 -1.50 -12.60 5.37
CA LEU A 159 -1.93 -13.97 5.61
C LEU A 159 -0.80 -15.00 5.37
N THR A 160 0.15 -14.72 4.47
CA THR A 160 1.32 -15.59 4.25
C THR A 160 2.22 -15.63 5.48
N LEU A 161 2.38 -14.50 6.18
CA LEU A 161 3.09 -14.46 7.47
C LEU A 161 2.40 -15.36 8.50
N TYR A 162 1.07 -15.26 8.63
CA TYR A 162 0.30 -16.07 9.58
C TYR A 162 0.32 -17.56 9.22
N ALA A 163 0.14 -17.91 7.95
CA ALA A 163 0.20 -19.30 7.47
C ALA A 163 1.57 -19.93 7.73
N ASN A 164 2.66 -19.18 7.50
CA ASN A 164 4.00 -19.67 7.83
C ASN A 164 4.19 -19.92 9.33
N TRP A 165 3.66 -19.03 10.18
CA TRP A 165 3.67 -19.21 11.62
C TRP A 165 2.90 -20.48 12.02
N LEU A 166 1.67 -20.65 11.53
CA LEU A 166 0.83 -21.83 11.79
C LEU A 166 1.56 -23.14 11.45
N VAL A 167 2.17 -23.23 10.26
CA VAL A 167 2.92 -24.41 9.85
C VAL A 167 4.10 -24.68 10.80
N SER A 168 4.84 -23.64 11.19
CA SER A 168 5.98 -23.81 12.11
C SER A 168 5.58 -24.18 13.55
N HIS A 169 4.31 -23.98 13.92
CA HIS A 169 3.78 -24.28 15.25
C HIS A 169 2.80 -25.46 15.25
N GLY A 170 2.89 -26.35 14.25
CA GLY A 170 2.15 -27.62 14.20
C GLY A 170 0.73 -27.53 13.65
N ASP A 171 0.21 -26.35 13.34
CA ASP A 171 -1.15 -26.15 12.82
C ASP A 171 -1.19 -26.02 11.28
N ARG A 172 -0.54 -26.96 10.61
CA ARG A 172 -0.55 -27.05 9.15
C ARG A 172 -1.98 -27.19 8.60
N SER A 173 -2.86 -27.90 9.30
CA SER A 173 -4.24 -28.11 8.88
C SER A 173 -4.99 -26.80 8.70
N LYS A 174 -4.89 -25.88 9.66
CA LYS A 174 -5.51 -24.55 9.55
C LYS A 174 -4.89 -23.71 8.43
N ALA A 175 -3.56 -23.75 8.29
CA ALA A 175 -2.88 -23.04 7.21
C ALA A 175 -3.41 -23.50 5.83
N VAL A 176 -3.56 -24.80 5.62
CA VAL A 176 -4.03 -25.38 4.35
C VAL A 176 -5.53 -25.18 4.13
N ASN A 177 -6.35 -25.38 5.15
CA ASN A 177 -7.81 -25.49 4.98
C ASN A 177 -8.57 -24.18 5.19
N LYS A 178 -7.95 -23.19 5.88
CA LYS A 178 -8.62 -21.92 6.22
C LYS A 178 -7.90 -20.71 5.64
N VAL A 179 -6.57 -20.66 5.72
CA VAL A 179 -5.80 -19.48 5.32
C VAL A 179 -5.42 -19.51 3.84
N TRP A 180 -4.90 -20.65 3.36
CA TRP A 180 -4.47 -20.81 1.95
C TRP A 180 -5.56 -20.46 0.92
N PRO A 181 -6.84 -20.87 1.06
CA PRO A 181 -7.86 -20.54 0.06
C PRO A 181 -8.08 -19.04 -0.14
N VAL A 182 -7.84 -18.22 0.90
CA VAL A 182 -7.91 -16.76 0.80
C VAL A 182 -6.70 -16.21 0.04
N ILE A 183 -5.51 -16.70 0.41
CA ILE A 183 -4.24 -16.33 -0.26
C ILE A 183 -4.27 -16.69 -1.74
N GLU A 184 -4.72 -17.90 -2.07
CA GLU A 184 -4.73 -18.44 -3.44
C GLU A 184 -5.51 -17.55 -4.40
N LYS A 185 -6.69 -17.06 -4.00
CA LYS A 185 -7.50 -16.14 -4.81
C LYS A 185 -6.82 -14.79 -5.01
N ASP A 186 -6.18 -14.24 -3.99
CA ASP A 186 -5.45 -12.97 -4.08
C ASP A 186 -4.21 -13.09 -4.99
N LEU A 187 -3.50 -14.22 -4.93
CA LEU A 187 -2.36 -14.50 -5.81
C LEU A 187 -2.82 -14.70 -7.26
N ALA A 188 -3.91 -15.42 -7.49
CA ALA A 188 -4.51 -15.57 -8.81
C ALA A 188 -4.93 -14.22 -9.41
N TYR A 189 -5.57 -13.35 -8.60
CA TYR A 189 -5.87 -11.97 -9.01
C TYR A 189 -4.59 -11.22 -9.39
N THR A 190 -3.56 -11.29 -8.54
CA THR A 190 -2.29 -10.57 -8.77
C THR A 190 -1.61 -11.02 -10.06
N VAL A 191 -1.53 -12.33 -10.31
CA VAL A 191 -1.01 -12.90 -11.56
C VAL A 191 -1.77 -12.37 -12.78
N LYS A 192 -3.10 -12.31 -12.69
CA LYS A 192 -3.97 -11.94 -13.81
C LYS A 192 -3.93 -10.43 -14.13
N PHE A 193 -3.80 -9.58 -13.12
CA PHE A 193 -4.08 -8.15 -13.25
C PHE A 193 -2.89 -7.21 -12.98
N TRP A 194 -1.70 -7.71 -12.61
CA TRP A 194 -0.56 -6.83 -12.27
C TRP A 194 -0.14 -5.89 -13.41
N ASN A 195 -0.27 -6.31 -14.67
CA ASN A 195 0.10 -5.52 -15.85
C ASN A 195 -1.07 -4.70 -16.41
N ARG A 196 -2.01 -4.29 -15.56
CA ARG A 196 -3.12 -3.39 -15.90
C ARG A 196 -3.10 -2.15 -15.02
N THR A 197 -3.52 -1.03 -15.57
CA THR A 197 -3.71 0.20 -14.80
C THR A 197 -4.79 0.03 -13.74
N GLY A 198 -4.67 0.83 -12.68
CA GLY A 198 -5.64 0.95 -11.60
C GLY A 198 -5.31 2.20 -10.78
N TYR A 199 -6.18 2.51 -9.82
CA TYR A 199 -5.94 3.63 -8.92
C TYR A 199 -4.80 3.30 -7.95
N ASP A 200 -4.01 4.32 -7.62
CA ASP A 200 -2.95 4.27 -6.64
C ASP A 200 -3.49 4.17 -5.20
N LEU A 201 -2.58 4.03 -4.23
CA LEU A 201 -2.93 3.91 -2.80
C LEU A 201 -3.64 5.15 -2.22
N TRP A 202 -3.56 6.29 -2.92
CA TRP A 202 -4.24 7.53 -2.57
C TRP A 202 -5.62 7.67 -3.22
N GLU A 203 -6.02 6.68 -4.02
CA GLU A 203 -7.34 6.57 -4.63
C GLU A 203 -7.62 7.65 -5.71
N GLU A 204 -6.55 8.21 -6.29
CA GLU A 204 -6.63 9.41 -7.14
C GLU A 204 -6.12 9.19 -8.56
N VAL A 205 -4.96 8.53 -8.71
CA VAL A 205 -4.27 8.45 -9.99
C VAL A 205 -4.49 7.08 -10.60
N ASN A 206 -5.27 7.03 -11.69
CA ASN A 206 -5.44 5.81 -12.48
C ASN A 206 -4.27 5.63 -13.46
N GLY A 207 -3.29 4.83 -13.06
CA GLY A 207 -2.07 4.57 -13.82
C GLY A 207 -1.40 3.27 -13.36
N SER A 208 -0.08 3.24 -13.37
CA SER A 208 0.72 2.16 -12.79
C SER A 208 1.46 2.69 -11.57
N SER A 209 1.13 2.18 -10.38
CA SER A 209 1.66 2.70 -9.12
C SER A 209 2.81 1.87 -8.56
N PHE A 210 3.86 2.53 -8.07
CA PHE A 210 5.07 1.86 -7.55
C PHE A 210 4.75 0.98 -6.33
N PHE A 211 3.97 1.50 -5.38
CA PHE A 211 3.51 0.78 -4.21
C PHE A 211 2.75 -0.51 -4.59
N THR A 212 1.82 -0.42 -5.53
CA THR A 212 1.02 -1.56 -6.00
C THR A 212 1.90 -2.66 -6.57
N LEU A 213 2.81 -2.33 -7.51
CA LEU A 213 3.68 -3.36 -8.10
C LEU A 213 4.69 -3.94 -7.12
N SER A 214 5.19 -3.13 -6.19
CA SER A 214 6.09 -3.60 -5.15
C SER A 214 5.40 -4.62 -4.23
N ALA A 215 4.14 -4.35 -3.87
CA ALA A 215 3.30 -5.31 -3.14
C ALA A 215 3.04 -6.57 -3.97
N SER A 216 2.68 -6.44 -5.25
CA SER A 216 2.46 -7.57 -6.16
C SER A 216 3.71 -8.46 -6.30
N HIS A 217 4.88 -7.86 -6.50
CA HIS A 217 6.14 -8.59 -6.59
C HIS A 217 6.39 -9.42 -5.33
N ARG A 218 6.34 -8.78 -4.15
CA ARG A 218 6.53 -9.47 -2.87
C ARG A 218 5.54 -10.62 -2.70
N ALA A 219 4.24 -10.36 -2.92
CA ALA A 219 3.18 -11.34 -2.71
C ALA A 219 3.37 -12.59 -3.59
N LEU A 220 3.71 -12.41 -4.88
CA LEU A 220 3.95 -13.55 -5.77
C LEU A 220 5.17 -14.39 -5.35
N VAL A 221 6.23 -13.76 -4.85
CA VAL A 221 7.44 -14.46 -4.37
C VAL A 221 7.13 -15.28 -3.12
N GLU A 222 6.61 -14.65 -2.08
CA GLU A 222 6.36 -15.34 -0.80
C GLU A 222 5.18 -16.32 -0.90
N GLY A 223 4.20 -16.01 -1.76
CA GLY A 223 3.08 -16.87 -2.09
C GLY A 223 3.52 -18.14 -2.82
N ALA A 224 4.41 -18.06 -3.81
CA ALA A 224 4.97 -19.24 -4.48
C ALA A 224 5.76 -20.13 -3.51
N ALA A 225 6.53 -19.52 -2.60
CA ALA A 225 7.26 -20.25 -1.56
C ALA A 225 6.31 -20.95 -0.58
N LEU A 226 5.25 -20.27 -0.14
CA LEU A 226 4.23 -20.85 0.73
C LEU A 226 3.49 -22.00 0.04
N ALA A 227 3.10 -21.85 -1.23
CA ALA A 227 2.42 -22.87 -2.01
C ALA A 227 3.21 -24.19 -1.99
N LYS A 228 4.50 -24.11 -2.32
CA LYS A 228 5.42 -25.26 -2.27
C LYS A 228 5.48 -25.87 -0.86
N LYS A 229 5.59 -25.05 0.19
CA LYS A 229 5.60 -25.50 1.59
C LYS A 229 4.31 -26.22 1.99
N LEU A 230 3.16 -25.79 1.47
CA LEU A 230 1.85 -26.35 1.75
C LEU A 230 1.47 -27.55 0.84
N GLY A 231 2.28 -27.86 -0.18
CA GLY A 231 1.94 -28.87 -1.18
C GLY A 231 0.79 -28.42 -2.08
N LYS A 232 0.72 -27.11 -2.36
CA LYS A 232 -0.26 -26.43 -3.20
C LYS A 232 0.44 -25.83 -4.42
N SER A 233 -0.35 -25.43 -5.42
CA SER A 233 0.12 -24.74 -6.62
C SER A 233 -0.14 -23.24 -6.53
N CYS A 234 0.75 -22.44 -7.13
CA CYS A 234 0.53 -21.02 -7.39
C CYS A 234 0.90 -20.80 -8.86
N SER A 235 -0.05 -21.08 -9.76
CA SER A 235 0.18 -21.03 -11.20
C SER A 235 0.70 -19.65 -11.61
N ASP A 236 1.78 -19.63 -12.38
CA ASP A 236 2.44 -18.44 -12.91
C ASP A 236 2.96 -17.40 -11.89
N CYS A 237 2.87 -17.64 -10.58
CA CYS A 237 3.40 -16.73 -9.56
C CYS A 237 4.91 -16.56 -9.69
N ALA A 238 5.65 -17.68 -9.77
CA ALA A 238 7.10 -17.67 -9.95
C ALA A 238 7.55 -17.11 -11.31
N ALA A 239 6.71 -17.23 -12.34
CA ALA A 239 6.99 -16.72 -13.68
C ALA A 239 6.75 -15.21 -13.80
N ASN A 240 5.73 -14.68 -13.11
CA ASN A 240 5.39 -13.25 -13.17
C ASN A 240 6.22 -12.40 -12.20
N ALA A 241 6.68 -12.93 -11.07
CA ALA A 241 7.47 -12.14 -10.13
C ALA A 241 8.69 -11.42 -10.79
N PRO A 242 9.55 -12.08 -11.58
CA PRO A 242 10.63 -11.39 -12.28
C PRO A 242 10.17 -10.35 -13.32
N ARG A 243 9.00 -10.55 -13.95
CA ARG A 243 8.42 -9.60 -14.91
C ARG A 243 7.97 -8.31 -14.21
N ILE A 244 7.29 -8.45 -13.06
CA ILE A 244 6.92 -7.31 -12.22
C ILE A 244 8.18 -6.58 -11.75
N LEU A 245 9.19 -7.31 -11.27
CA LEU A 245 10.46 -6.72 -10.84
C LEU A 245 11.14 -5.93 -11.97
N CYS A 246 11.08 -6.43 -13.21
CA CYS A 246 11.57 -5.72 -14.38
C CYS A 246 10.79 -4.42 -14.62
N PHE A 247 9.46 -4.48 -14.58
CA PHE A 247 8.63 -3.29 -14.76
C PHE A 247 8.87 -2.24 -13.68
N MET A 248 9.04 -2.65 -12.41
CA MET A 248 9.38 -1.76 -11.29
C MET A 248 10.63 -0.91 -11.53
N GLN A 249 11.56 -1.34 -12.40
CA GLN A 249 12.75 -0.55 -12.71
C GLN A 249 12.42 0.72 -13.49
N SER A 250 11.28 0.75 -14.20
CA SER A 250 10.84 1.89 -15.02
C SER A 250 10.42 3.11 -14.20
N PHE A 251 10.20 2.92 -12.89
CA PHE A 251 9.82 4.00 -11.98
C PHE A 251 11.04 4.84 -11.53
N TRP A 252 12.27 4.34 -11.73
CA TRP A 252 13.47 5.07 -11.35
C TRP A 252 13.84 6.13 -12.40
N THR A 253 13.83 7.40 -12.02
CA THR A 253 14.10 8.53 -12.93
C THR A 253 15.59 8.77 -13.18
N GLY A 254 16.47 8.02 -12.52
CA GLY A 254 17.89 8.33 -12.42
C GLY A 254 18.26 9.06 -11.12
N THR A 255 17.30 9.70 -10.44
CA THR A 255 17.55 10.46 -9.20
C THR A 255 16.53 10.23 -8.08
N TYR A 256 15.28 9.91 -8.41
CA TYR A 256 14.22 9.56 -7.47
C TYR A 256 13.24 8.57 -8.12
N ILE A 257 12.22 8.12 -7.38
CA ILE A 257 11.17 7.24 -7.90
C ILE A 257 9.99 8.11 -8.34
N ASP A 258 9.65 8.10 -9.63
CA ASP A 258 8.36 8.62 -10.10
C ASP A 258 7.29 7.61 -9.71
N SER A 259 6.44 7.94 -8.73
CA SER A 259 5.61 6.95 -8.04
C SER A 259 4.40 6.45 -8.84
N ASN A 260 4.00 7.16 -9.89
CA ASN A 260 2.91 6.77 -10.78
C ASN A 260 3.30 7.03 -12.24
N ILE A 261 3.40 5.97 -13.04
CA ILE A 261 3.73 6.05 -14.47
C ILE A 261 2.57 5.53 -15.33
N ASN A 262 2.73 5.56 -16.66
CA ASN A 262 1.68 5.22 -17.63
C ASN A 262 0.42 6.10 -17.48
N VAL A 263 0.64 7.34 -17.09
CA VAL A 263 -0.38 8.38 -16.92
C VAL A 263 0.31 9.73 -17.11
N ASN A 264 -0.45 10.74 -17.52
CA ASN A 264 0.00 12.13 -17.48
C ASN A 264 -0.88 12.89 -16.49
N ASP A 265 -0.51 12.83 -15.20
CA ASP A 265 -1.27 13.42 -14.10
C ASP A 265 -0.80 14.83 -13.73
N GLY A 266 0.25 15.33 -14.41
CA GLY A 266 0.86 16.64 -14.15
C GLY A 266 1.64 16.74 -12.83
N ARG A 267 1.90 15.62 -12.13
CA ARG A 267 2.66 15.58 -10.88
C ARG A 267 4.15 15.33 -11.14
N LYS A 268 5.00 15.69 -10.17
CA LYS A 268 6.45 15.42 -10.24
C LYS A 268 6.84 13.96 -10.01
N GLY A 269 5.92 13.13 -9.48
CA GLY A 269 6.18 11.76 -9.07
C GLY A 269 6.80 11.57 -7.66
N LEU A 270 7.23 12.66 -7.02
CA LEU A 270 7.79 12.67 -5.65
C LEU A 270 6.70 12.48 -4.60
N ASP A 271 6.51 11.24 -4.17
CA ASP A 271 5.38 10.82 -3.34
C ASP A 271 5.83 9.83 -2.24
N ALA A 272 5.27 9.96 -1.04
CA ALA A 272 5.43 9.04 0.08
C ALA A 272 5.01 7.59 -0.25
N ASN A 273 4.23 7.36 -1.32
CA ASN A 273 4.02 6.09 -1.99
C ASN A 273 5.31 5.25 -2.05
N SER A 274 6.40 5.87 -2.53
CA SER A 274 7.70 5.23 -2.69
C SER A 274 8.37 4.84 -1.35
N ILE A 275 8.21 5.64 -0.31
CA ILE A 275 8.69 5.36 1.06
C ILE A 275 7.87 4.23 1.69
N LEU A 276 6.54 4.31 1.57
CA LEU A 276 5.61 3.28 2.02
C LEU A 276 5.91 1.93 1.35
N SER A 277 6.20 1.95 0.05
CA SER A 277 6.61 0.76 -0.69
C SER A 277 7.86 0.11 -0.09
N SER A 278 8.90 0.91 0.16
CA SER A 278 10.17 0.42 0.73
C SER A 278 9.99 -0.23 2.11
N ILE A 279 9.18 0.36 3.00
CA ILE A 279 8.95 -0.21 4.35
C ILE A 279 8.05 -1.45 4.31
N HIS A 280 7.07 -1.49 3.41
CA HIS A 280 6.15 -2.62 3.31
C HIS A 280 6.75 -3.80 2.51
N THR A 281 7.84 -3.58 1.79
CA THR A 281 8.63 -4.64 1.11
C THR A 281 10.00 -4.89 1.76
N PHE A 282 10.27 -4.29 2.92
CA PHE A 282 11.47 -4.53 3.71
C PHE A 282 11.70 -6.03 3.98
N ASP A 283 12.89 -6.53 3.64
CA ASP A 283 13.39 -7.83 4.06
C ASP A 283 14.60 -7.65 4.99
N PRO A 284 14.57 -8.16 6.23
CA PRO A 284 15.70 -8.05 7.15
C PRO A 284 16.95 -8.80 6.67
N SER A 285 16.85 -9.70 5.70
CA SER A 285 17.96 -10.47 5.12
C SER A 285 18.50 -9.91 3.80
N SER A 286 17.93 -8.80 3.31
CA SER A 286 18.44 -8.13 2.11
C SER A 286 19.84 -7.53 2.32
N LYS A 287 20.56 -7.36 1.21
CA LYS A 287 21.92 -6.79 1.13
C LYS A 287 21.91 -5.35 0.61
N CYS A 288 20.91 -4.55 0.98
CA CYS A 288 20.69 -3.20 0.42
C CYS A 288 20.45 -3.20 -1.09
N THR A 289 19.63 -4.13 -1.57
CA THR A 289 19.42 -4.33 -3.01
C THR A 289 18.62 -3.18 -3.65
N ASP A 290 19.20 -2.55 -4.68
CA ASP A 290 18.57 -1.44 -5.43
C ASP A 290 17.40 -1.90 -6.30
N SER A 291 17.46 -3.09 -6.90
CA SER A 291 16.40 -3.58 -7.81
C SER A 291 15.06 -3.79 -7.10
N THR A 292 15.10 -4.09 -5.80
CA THR A 292 13.92 -4.26 -4.93
C THR A 292 13.74 -3.07 -3.98
N PHE A 293 14.49 -1.97 -4.20
CA PHE A 293 14.36 -0.69 -3.49
C PHE A 293 14.33 -0.83 -1.95
N GLN A 294 15.19 -1.70 -1.43
CA GLN A 294 15.25 -2.00 0.00
C GLN A 294 15.63 -0.75 0.81
N PRO A 295 15.20 -0.63 2.07
CA PRO A 295 15.36 0.61 2.83
C PRO A 295 16.78 1.19 2.86
N CYS A 296 17.81 0.33 2.96
CA CYS A 296 19.21 0.76 2.91
C CYS A 296 19.85 0.87 1.51
N SER A 297 19.10 0.59 0.44
CA SER A 297 19.58 0.69 -0.93
C SER A 297 19.83 2.14 -1.35
N SER A 298 20.77 2.34 -2.26
CA SER A 298 21.16 3.70 -2.69
C SER A 298 20.00 4.45 -3.33
N ARG A 299 19.19 3.77 -4.15
CA ARG A 299 17.99 4.36 -4.76
C ARG A 299 16.94 4.75 -3.73
N ALA A 300 16.69 3.91 -2.72
CA ALA A 300 15.70 4.20 -1.68
C ALA A 300 16.13 5.39 -0.79
N LEU A 301 17.43 5.54 -0.50
CA LEU A 301 17.96 6.66 0.28
C LEU A 301 17.96 7.98 -0.51
N ALA A 302 18.32 7.92 -1.81
CA ALA A 302 18.23 9.07 -2.71
C ALA A 302 16.78 9.55 -2.84
N ASN A 303 15.87 8.61 -3.05
CA ASN A 303 14.44 8.89 -3.10
C ASN A 303 13.90 9.47 -1.79
N HIS A 304 14.26 8.88 -0.64
CA HIS A 304 13.88 9.37 0.67
C HIS A 304 14.25 10.85 0.85
N LYS A 305 15.48 11.23 0.47
CA LYS A 305 15.90 12.63 0.47
C LYS A 305 15.03 13.49 -0.44
N ALA A 306 14.82 13.09 -1.69
CA ALA A 306 14.08 13.87 -2.67
C ALA A 306 12.62 14.11 -2.24
N VAL A 307 11.96 13.06 -1.72
CA VAL A 307 10.59 13.15 -1.19
C VAL A 307 10.53 14.05 0.03
N VAL A 308 11.40 13.88 1.04
CA VAL A 308 11.38 14.74 2.23
C VAL A 308 11.68 16.20 1.87
N ASP A 309 12.62 16.44 0.96
CA ASP A 309 13.00 17.79 0.54
C ASP A 309 11.85 18.53 -0.18
N SER A 310 10.95 17.81 -0.87
CA SER A 310 9.80 18.42 -1.55
C SER A 310 8.81 19.10 -0.57
N PHE A 311 8.74 18.63 0.67
CA PHE A 311 7.83 19.17 1.70
C PHE A 311 8.43 20.29 2.55
N ARG A 312 9.76 20.49 2.53
CA ARG A 312 10.44 21.40 3.46
C ARG A 312 10.01 22.86 3.32
N SER A 313 9.72 23.28 2.09
CA SER A 313 9.44 24.68 1.76
C SER A 313 7.94 25.01 1.69
N ILE A 314 7.07 24.00 1.58
CA ILE A 314 5.64 24.20 1.35
C ILE A 314 4.79 24.13 2.61
N TYR A 315 5.32 23.61 3.73
CA TYR A 315 4.61 23.52 5.00
C TYR A 315 5.17 24.50 6.04
N GLY A 316 4.30 25.30 6.64
CA GLY A 316 4.65 26.24 7.71
C GLY A 316 5.25 25.55 8.94
N VAL A 317 4.76 24.36 9.28
CA VAL A 317 5.30 23.50 10.36
C VAL A 317 6.75 23.04 10.10
N ASN A 318 7.23 23.16 8.86
CA ASN A 318 8.61 22.86 8.48
C ASN A 318 9.55 24.06 8.56
N LYS A 319 9.09 25.22 9.06
CA LYS A 319 9.96 26.37 9.31
C LYS A 319 11.17 25.96 10.16
N ASN A 320 12.37 26.32 9.70
CA ASN A 320 13.67 25.98 10.30
C ASN A 320 14.09 24.49 10.23
N ARG A 321 13.38 23.65 9.48
CA ARG A 321 13.73 22.23 9.22
C ARG A 321 14.42 22.06 7.87
N GLY A 322 15.60 22.69 7.73
CA GLY A 322 16.45 22.59 6.54
C GLY A 322 17.12 21.22 6.37
N LYS A 323 18.04 21.11 5.40
CA LYS A 323 18.81 19.89 5.09
C LYS A 323 19.39 19.25 6.36
N GLY A 324 19.33 17.92 6.42
CA GLY A 324 19.81 17.12 7.56
C GLY A 324 18.96 17.15 8.83
N LYS A 325 17.83 17.88 8.84
CA LYS A 325 16.85 17.88 9.95
C LYS A 325 15.54 17.22 9.52
N ALA A 326 14.96 16.38 10.36
CA ALA A 326 13.68 15.75 10.04
C ALA A 326 12.58 16.80 9.88
N ALA A 327 11.62 16.52 8.99
CA ALA A 327 10.53 17.40 8.60
C ALA A 327 9.19 16.64 8.61
N ALA A 328 8.08 17.38 8.73
CA ALA A 328 6.75 16.84 8.49
C ALA A 328 6.60 16.49 7.00
N VAL A 329 6.10 15.29 6.72
CA VAL A 329 5.98 14.70 5.37
C VAL A 329 4.49 14.48 5.06
N GLY A 330 4.04 14.89 3.87
CA GLY A 330 2.69 14.64 3.37
C GLY A 330 2.64 13.44 2.40
N ARG A 331 1.61 13.36 1.58
CA ARG A 331 1.52 12.35 0.50
C ARG A 331 2.45 12.72 -0.66
N TYR A 332 2.16 13.83 -1.34
CA TYR A 332 2.95 14.41 -2.43
C TYR A 332 2.82 15.95 -2.38
N SER A 333 3.70 16.69 -3.06
CA SER A 333 3.80 18.16 -2.88
C SER A 333 2.64 18.96 -3.48
N GLU A 334 1.96 18.36 -4.44
CA GLU A 334 0.83 18.89 -5.20
C GLU A 334 -0.53 18.57 -4.54
N ASP A 335 -0.52 17.96 -3.35
CA ASP A 335 -1.72 17.52 -2.63
C ASP A 335 -2.66 18.70 -2.33
N VAL A 336 -3.95 18.50 -2.60
CA VAL A 336 -5.02 19.47 -2.32
C VAL A 336 -6.12 18.90 -1.44
N TYR A 337 -6.05 17.62 -1.06
CA TYR A 337 -7.02 17.00 -0.17
C TYR A 337 -6.93 17.62 1.22
N TYR A 338 -8.02 18.24 1.69
CA TYR A 338 -8.03 19.11 2.87
C TYR A 338 -6.94 20.20 2.86
N ASP A 339 -6.64 20.77 1.69
CA ASP A 339 -5.61 21.79 1.43
C ASP A 339 -4.16 21.26 1.38
N GLY A 340 -3.96 19.93 1.39
CA GLY A 340 -2.66 19.29 1.30
C GLY A 340 -1.81 19.48 2.55
N ASN A 341 -1.79 18.47 3.42
CA ASN A 341 -1.12 18.56 4.71
C ASN A 341 -0.07 17.46 4.91
N PRO A 342 0.78 17.59 5.93
CA PRO A 342 1.46 16.45 6.52
C PRO A 342 0.51 15.34 6.98
N TRP A 343 0.96 14.10 6.82
CA TRP A 343 0.26 12.92 7.31
C TRP A 343 1.09 12.26 8.41
N TYR A 344 0.43 11.79 9.47
CA TYR A 344 1.11 11.06 10.55
C TYR A 344 1.81 9.83 9.99
N LEU A 345 1.09 9.01 9.21
CA LEU A 345 1.64 7.79 8.61
C LEU A 345 2.82 8.06 7.66
N ALA A 346 2.81 9.17 6.90
CA ALA A 346 3.90 9.47 5.96
C ALA A 346 5.17 9.93 6.71
N THR A 347 4.99 10.75 7.74
CA THR A 347 6.09 11.18 8.62
C THR A 347 6.68 10.00 9.38
N LEU A 348 5.85 9.06 9.85
CA LEU A 348 6.29 7.82 10.52
C LEU A 348 6.95 6.84 9.54
N ALA A 349 6.46 6.72 8.31
CA ALA A 349 7.08 5.88 7.28
C ALA A 349 8.49 6.35 6.93
N ALA A 350 8.72 7.67 6.90
CA ALA A 350 10.06 8.23 6.74
C ALA A 350 10.99 7.81 7.90
N ALA A 351 10.52 7.83 9.15
CA ALA A 351 11.28 7.31 10.29
C ALA A 351 11.56 5.79 10.14
N GLU A 352 10.53 5.02 9.80
CA GLU A 352 10.58 3.56 9.72
C GLU A 352 11.58 3.08 8.66
N GLN A 353 11.62 3.71 7.48
CA GLN A 353 12.58 3.37 6.43
C GLN A 353 14.02 3.51 6.94
N LEU A 354 14.32 4.56 7.70
CA LEU A 354 15.65 4.81 8.24
C LEU A 354 16.02 3.84 9.36
N TYR A 355 15.08 3.47 10.23
CA TYR A 355 15.30 2.42 11.22
C TYR A 355 15.57 1.07 10.55
N ALA A 356 14.80 0.72 9.52
CA ALA A 356 15.02 -0.50 8.73
C ALA A 356 16.38 -0.48 8.01
N ALA A 357 16.79 0.67 7.47
CA ALA A 357 18.10 0.82 6.84
C ALA A 357 19.24 0.60 7.84
N VAL A 358 19.15 1.21 9.02
CA VAL A 358 20.12 1.02 10.11
C VAL A 358 20.19 -0.43 10.56
N TYR A 359 19.04 -1.12 10.66
CA TYR A 359 19.00 -2.55 10.94
C TYR A 359 19.78 -3.35 9.88
N GLN A 360 19.52 -3.12 8.60
CA GLN A 360 20.19 -3.82 7.50
C GLN A 360 21.70 -3.57 7.49
N TRP A 361 22.15 -2.32 7.63
CA TRP A 361 23.59 -2.01 7.73
C TRP A 361 24.26 -2.72 8.90
N ASN A 362 23.61 -2.76 10.07
CA ASN A 362 24.14 -3.44 11.25
C ASN A 362 24.27 -4.95 11.06
N LYS A 363 23.36 -5.57 10.31
CA LYS A 363 23.38 -7.00 9.97
C LYS A 363 24.40 -7.30 8.87
N ILE A 364 24.48 -6.46 7.83
CA ILE A 364 25.44 -6.59 6.73
C ILE A 364 26.87 -6.34 7.22
N GLY A 365 27.05 -5.44 8.18
CA GLY A 365 28.35 -5.08 8.73
C GLY A 365 29.12 -4.05 7.89
N SER A 366 28.44 -3.33 6.99
CA SER A 366 29.03 -2.22 6.24
C SER A 366 27.96 -1.28 5.68
N ILE A 367 28.39 -0.07 5.31
CA ILE A 367 27.59 0.94 4.60
C ILE A 367 28.38 1.34 3.35
N THR A 368 27.75 1.26 2.18
CA THR A 368 28.32 1.80 0.95
C THR A 368 27.68 3.15 0.65
N VAL A 369 28.52 4.16 0.43
CA VAL A 369 28.12 5.47 -0.09
C VAL A 369 28.60 5.55 -1.52
N ASP A 370 27.67 5.69 -2.45
CA ASP A 370 27.93 5.81 -3.89
C ASP A 370 27.40 7.13 -4.44
N SER A 371 27.48 7.33 -5.76
CA SER A 371 27.02 8.57 -6.38
C SER A 371 25.53 8.84 -6.19
N ALA A 372 24.69 7.79 -6.13
CA ALA A 372 23.24 7.95 -5.98
C ALA A 372 22.88 8.39 -4.55
N SER A 373 23.51 7.77 -3.54
CA SER A 373 23.22 8.01 -2.12
C SER A 373 24.05 9.11 -1.45
N LEU A 374 25.10 9.62 -2.11
CA LEU A 374 26.01 10.61 -1.52
C LEU A 374 25.30 11.87 -1.00
N SER A 375 24.29 12.35 -1.73
CA SER A 375 23.54 13.56 -1.34
C SER A 375 22.73 13.35 -0.06
N PHE A 376 22.17 12.15 0.14
CA PHE A 376 21.50 11.77 1.39
C PHE A 376 22.48 11.78 2.56
N PHE A 377 23.63 11.13 2.43
CA PHE A 377 24.59 11.05 3.54
C PHE A 377 25.26 12.40 3.84
N SER A 378 25.54 13.22 2.83
CA SER A 378 26.23 14.51 2.99
C SER A 378 25.44 15.52 3.80
N ASP A 379 24.10 15.43 3.77
CA ASP A 379 23.22 16.25 4.60
C ASP A 379 23.32 15.91 6.10
N LEU A 380 23.70 14.67 6.43
CA LEU A 380 23.72 14.13 7.80
C LEU A 380 25.12 14.05 8.40
N VAL A 381 26.11 13.74 7.57
CA VAL A 381 27.52 13.60 7.95
C VAL A 381 28.36 14.47 7.00
N PRO A 382 28.63 15.73 7.39
CA PRO A 382 29.42 16.63 6.56
C PRO A 382 30.78 16.02 6.19
N LYS A 383 31.20 16.18 4.93
CA LYS A 383 32.45 15.64 4.36
C LYS A 383 32.53 14.11 4.23
N VAL A 384 31.42 13.38 4.37
CA VAL A 384 31.38 11.97 3.95
C VAL A 384 31.71 11.86 2.46
N SER A 385 32.50 10.84 2.09
CA SER A 385 32.91 10.60 0.72
C SER A 385 32.26 9.32 0.19
N LYS A 386 32.39 9.08 -1.12
CA LYS A 386 32.07 7.76 -1.68
C LYS A 386 33.02 6.71 -1.11
N GLY A 387 32.53 5.49 -0.92
CA GLY A 387 33.29 4.36 -0.40
C GLY A 387 32.46 3.41 0.45
N THR A 388 33.06 2.29 0.84
CA THR A 388 32.44 1.30 1.74
C THR A 388 33.06 1.40 3.12
N TYR A 389 32.23 1.71 4.11
CA TYR A 389 32.62 1.86 5.50
C TYR A 389 32.24 0.61 6.29
N ARG A 390 33.23 -0.14 6.75
CA ARG A 390 33.02 -1.35 7.58
C ARG A 390 32.46 -0.99 8.95
N LYS A 391 31.68 -1.90 9.53
CA LYS A 391 31.17 -1.83 10.90
C LYS A 391 32.31 -1.48 11.86
N ASN A 392 32.00 -0.61 12.81
CA ASN A 392 32.92 -0.08 13.81
C ASN A 392 33.97 0.95 13.34
N SER A 393 34.13 1.21 12.04
CA SER A 393 34.92 2.36 11.59
C SER A 393 34.33 3.68 12.12
N LYS A 394 35.17 4.72 12.25
CA LYS A 394 34.71 6.04 12.74
C LYS A 394 33.56 6.58 11.88
N THR A 395 33.68 6.50 10.55
CA THR A 395 32.66 6.96 9.60
C THR A 395 31.38 6.13 9.68
N TYR A 396 31.48 4.80 9.78
CA TYR A 396 30.30 3.94 9.98
C TYR A 396 29.51 4.35 11.23
N LYS A 397 30.21 4.50 12.38
CA LYS A 397 29.57 4.90 13.64
C LYS A 397 28.93 6.28 13.54
N ALA A 398 29.60 7.22 12.85
CA ALA A 398 29.06 8.56 12.61
C ALA A 398 27.78 8.52 11.75
N ILE A 399 27.78 7.74 10.66
CA ILE A 399 26.60 7.57 9.80
C ILE A 399 25.44 6.93 10.56
N VAL A 400 25.66 5.80 11.23
CA VAL A 400 24.60 5.13 12.00
C VAL A 400 24.02 6.07 13.05
N LYS A 401 24.86 6.76 13.82
CA LYS A 401 24.40 7.74 14.81
C LYS A 401 23.57 8.86 14.16
N ALA A 402 24.07 9.48 13.09
CA ALA A 402 23.40 10.59 12.43
C ALA A 402 22.07 10.18 11.80
N VAL A 403 22.01 9.02 11.14
CA VAL A 403 20.78 8.49 10.53
C VAL A 403 19.76 8.09 11.60
N THR A 404 20.19 7.45 12.70
CA THR A 404 19.28 7.15 13.82
C THR A 404 18.74 8.43 14.45
N SER A 405 19.57 9.46 14.67
CA SER A 405 19.10 10.76 15.17
C SER A 405 18.15 11.47 14.18
N TYR A 406 18.38 11.32 12.87
CA TYR A 406 17.49 11.84 11.84
C TYR A 406 16.13 11.12 11.84
N ALA A 407 16.12 9.79 11.98
CA ALA A 407 14.92 8.98 12.14
C ALA A 407 14.11 9.38 13.39
N ASP A 408 14.78 9.49 14.54
CA ASP A 408 14.17 9.98 15.80
C ASP A 408 13.59 11.39 15.65
N GLY A 409 14.20 12.22 14.80
CA GLY A 409 13.69 13.55 14.47
C GLY A 409 12.31 13.53 13.82
N PHE A 410 11.98 12.54 12.98
CA PHE A 410 10.65 12.42 12.38
C PHE A 410 9.61 12.00 13.43
N VAL A 411 9.97 11.10 14.35
CA VAL A 411 9.10 10.75 15.47
C VAL A 411 8.90 11.94 16.42
N ALA A 412 9.92 12.79 16.58
CA ALA A 412 9.79 14.04 17.34
C ALA A 412 8.89 15.09 16.65
N VAL A 413 8.84 15.11 15.31
CA VAL A 413 7.82 15.90 14.57
C VAL A 413 6.42 15.41 14.95
N VAL A 414 6.20 14.09 14.90
CA VAL A 414 4.92 13.49 15.31
C VAL A 414 4.60 13.83 16.76
N GLN A 415 5.54 13.66 17.68
CA GLN A 415 5.40 14.05 19.10
C GLN A 415 4.91 15.49 19.28
N THR A 416 5.41 16.42 18.45
CA THR A 416 5.06 17.84 18.54
C THR A 416 3.58 18.08 18.20
N TYR A 417 3.04 17.30 17.26
CA TYR A 417 1.70 17.50 16.69
C TYR A 417 0.69 16.41 17.09
N THR A 418 1.09 15.46 17.94
CA THR A 418 0.17 14.53 18.61
C THR A 418 -0.48 15.23 19.80
N PRO A 419 -1.82 15.27 19.90
CA PRO A 419 -2.52 15.80 21.06
C PRO A 419 -2.19 15.04 22.35
N LYS A 420 -2.45 15.67 23.51
CA LYS A 420 -2.08 15.11 24.83
C LYS A 420 -2.67 13.73 25.13
N ASP A 421 -3.79 13.39 24.49
CA ASP A 421 -4.49 12.11 24.64
C ASP A 421 -3.92 10.98 23.75
N GLY A 422 -2.97 11.28 22.87
CA GLY A 422 -2.41 10.32 21.91
C GLY A 422 -3.36 9.97 20.76
N SER A 423 -4.31 10.84 20.45
CA SER A 423 -5.13 10.66 19.25
C SER A 423 -4.31 10.92 17.98
N LEU A 424 -4.28 9.95 17.07
CA LEU A 424 -3.67 10.13 15.75
C LEU A 424 -4.79 10.21 14.71
N ALA A 425 -4.97 11.40 14.12
CA ALA A 425 -5.83 11.58 12.97
C ALA A 425 -5.14 11.10 11.69
N GLU A 426 -5.75 11.33 10.54
CA GLU A 426 -5.11 11.14 9.24
C GLU A 426 -4.01 12.18 9.01
N GLN A 427 -4.33 13.46 9.25
CA GLN A 427 -3.49 14.61 8.91
C GLN A 427 -3.26 15.52 10.11
N PHE A 428 -2.25 16.38 10.02
CA PHE A 428 -2.11 17.56 10.87
C PHE A 428 -1.83 18.79 10.02
N ASP A 429 -2.51 19.90 10.31
CA ASP A 429 -2.52 21.11 9.48
C ASP A 429 -1.12 21.62 9.14
N LYS A 430 -0.88 21.94 7.87
CA LYS A 430 0.44 22.36 7.38
C LYS A 430 0.98 23.64 8.01
N SER A 431 0.14 24.48 8.61
CA SER A 431 0.51 25.78 9.17
C SER A 431 0.55 25.74 10.70
N THR A 432 -0.49 25.19 11.33
CA THR A 432 -0.67 25.21 12.79
C THR A 432 -0.24 23.90 13.45
N GLY A 433 -0.24 22.79 12.70
CA GLY A 433 -0.01 21.45 13.22
C GLY A 433 -1.17 20.86 14.01
N THR A 434 -2.36 21.45 13.95
CA THR A 434 -3.56 20.88 14.58
C THR A 434 -4.07 19.67 13.81
N PRO A 435 -4.51 18.57 14.46
CA PRO A 435 -5.08 17.41 13.75
C PRO A 435 -6.25 17.80 12.83
N LYS A 436 -6.33 17.18 11.65
CA LYS A 436 -7.34 17.45 10.60
C LYS A 436 -7.75 16.14 9.90
N SER A 437 -8.87 16.18 9.17
CA SER A 437 -9.45 15.03 8.46
C SER A 437 -9.88 13.91 9.43
N ALA A 438 -9.96 12.67 8.95
CA ALA A 438 -10.46 11.53 9.70
C ALA A 438 -9.75 11.34 11.05
N VAL A 439 -10.50 11.42 12.15
CA VAL A 439 -9.98 11.22 13.50
C VAL A 439 -9.66 9.75 13.77
N HIS A 440 -8.72 9.45 14.66
CA HIS A 440 -8.39 8.07 15.05
C HIS A 440 -8.18 7.12 13.86
N LEU A 441 -7.40 7.55 12.86
CA LEU A 441 -7.15 6.73 11.67
C LEU A 441 -6.36 5.48 12.05
N THR A 442 -6.90 4.29 11.74
CA THR A 442 -6.29 3.00 12.07
C THR A 442 -4.89 2.86 11.47
N TRP A 443 -4.71 3.33 10.22
CA TRP A 443 -3.40 3.26 9.56
C TRP A 443 -2.36 4.17 10.26
N SER A 444 -2.72 5.39 10.70
CA SER A 444 -1.80 6.23 11.49
C SER A 444 -1.33 5.53 12.76
N TYR A 445 -2.23 4.86 13.48
CA TYR A 445 -1.86 4.06 14.65
C TYR A 445 -0.97 2.86 14.29
N ALA A 446 -1.31 2.11 13.24
CA ALA A 446 -0.50 0.97 12.79
C ALA A 446 0.91 1.40 12.35
N SER A 447 1.03 2.54 11.66
CA SER A 447 2.32 3.13 11.26
C SER A 447 3.16 3.55 12.47
N PHE A 448 2.54 4.03 13.56
CA PHE A 448 3.29 4.36 14.78
C PHE A 448 3.86 3.10 15.42
N VAL A 449 3.04 2.05 15.54
CA VAL A 449 3.47 0.74 16.07
C VAL A 449 4.62 0.17 15.23
N GLY A 450 4.49 0.17 13.90
CA GLY A 450 5.52 -0.30 12.98
C GLY A 450 6.85 0.45 13.16
N ALA A 451 6.82 1.78 13.13
CA ALA A 451 8.01 2.61 13.31
C ALA A 451 8.68 2.39 14.68
N ALA A 452 7.89 2.32 15.76
CA ALA A 452 8.39 2.08 17.11
C ALA A 452 9.05 0.70 17.26
N GLU A 453 8.50 -0.33 16.61
CA GLU A 453 9.08 -1.67 16.58
C GLU A 453 10.37 -1.75 15.75
N ARG A 454 10.43 -1.11 14.58
CA ARG A 454 11.68 -1.04 13.81
C ARG A 454 12.77 -0.32 14.57
N ARG A 455 12.43 0.75 15.31
CA ARG A 455 13.37 1.47 16.18
C ARG A 455 14.03 0.56 17.20
N THR A 456 13.31 -0.42 17.76
CA THR A 456 13.83 -1.37 18.76
C THR A 456 14.43 -2.64 18.14
N GLY A 457 14.48 -2.75 16.81
CA GLY A 457 15.05 -3.89 16.10
C GLY A 457 14.12 -5.09 15.97
N ILE A 458 12.83 -4.93 16.30
CA ILE A 458 11.79 -5.92 15.99
C ILE A 458 11.52 -5.83 14.48
N VAL A 459 11.67 -6.94 13.76
CA VAL A 459 11.53 -7.01 12.29
C VAL A 459 10.68 -8.21 11.88
N PRO A 460 9.97 -8.17 10.73
CA PRO A 460 9.26 -9.33 10.21
C PRO A 460 10.21 -10.47 9.84
N PRO A 461 9.71 -11.71 9.70
CA PRO A 461 10.43 -12.76 8.97
C PRO A 461 10.83 -12.31 7.55
N SER A 462 11.93 -12.85 7.04
CA SER A 462 12.32 -12.67 5.63
C SER A 462 11.25 -13.25 4.70
N TRP A 463 10.93 -12.52 3.63
CA TRP A 463 10.01 -12.98 2.59
C TRP A 463 10.73 -13.65 1.42
N GLY A 464 12.07 -13.68 1.45
CA GLY A 464 12.89 -14.36 0.45
C GLY A 464 13.47 -13.44 -0.62
N GLU A 465 13.61 -12.14 -0.32
CA GLU A 465 14.10 -11.12 -1.27
C GLU A 465 15.40 -11.51 -1.96
N SER A 466 16.34 -12.11 -1.22
CA SER A 466 17.66 -12.47 -1.73
C SER A 466 17.64 -13.50 -2.86
N GLY A 467 16.55 -14.27 -3.00
CA GLY A 467 16.32 -15.20 -4.10
C GLY A 467 15.47 -14.63 -5.24
N ALA A 468 14.91 -13.43 -5.08
CA ALA A 468 13.90 -12.85 -5.97
C ALA A 468 14.20 -11.39 -6.33
N ASN A 469 15.47 -11.05 -6.49
CA ASN A 469 15.92 -9.67 -6.73
C ASN A 469 16.75 -9.49 -8.01
N LYS A 470 16.84 -10.54 -8.83
CA LYS A 470 17.53 -10.49 -10.11
C LYS A 470 16.57 -10.00 -11.18
N VAL A 471 16.84 -8.81 -11.71
CA VAL A 471 16.10 -8.24 -12.82
C VAL A 471 16.42 -9.04 -14.10
N PRO A 472 15.41 -9.51 -14.85
CA PRO A 472 15.63 -10.09 -16.18
C PRO A 472 16.37 -9.12 -17.11
N ALA A 473 17.19 -9.65 -18.02
CA ALA A 473 17.91 -8.82 -18.99
C ALA A 473 16.97 -8.10 -19.98
N VAL A 474 15.81 -8.71 -20.26
CA VAL A 474 14.77 -8.17 -21.12
C VAL A 474 13.46 -8.18 -20.34
N CYS A 475 12.77 -7.04 -20.27
CA CYS A 475 11.44 -6.96 -19.69
C CYS A 475 10.42 -7.48 -20.70
N GLU A 476 9.67 -8.51 -20.33
CA GLU A 476 8.54 -9.01 -21.11
C GLU A 476 7.24 -8.61 -20.41
N ALA A 477 6.38 -7.90 -21.14
CA ALA A 477 5.00 -7.71 -20.72
C ALA A 477 4.27 -9.06 -20.73
N ALA A 478 3.27 -9.21 -19.85
CA ALA A 478 2.33 -10.31 -20.01
C ALA A 478 1.63 -10.20 -21.38
N PRO A 479 1.37 -11.32 -22.08
CA PRO A 479 0.66 -11.28 -23.36
C PRO A 479 -0.65 -10.49 -23.25
N ALA A 480 -0.91 -9.60 -24.21
CA ALA A 480 -2.14 -8.82 -24.23
C ALA A 480 -3.36 -9.75 -24.34
N CYS A 481 -4.37 -9.49 -23.53
CA CYS A 481 -5.62 -10.26 -23.52
C CYS A 481 -6.78 -9.27 -23.51
N ASP A 482 -7.22 -8.91 -24.70
CA ASP A 482 -8.24 -7.89 -24.94
C ASP A 482 -9.49 -8.46 -25.60
N THR A 483 -10.60 -7.77 -25.40
CA THR A 483 -11.88 -7.95 -26.08
C THR A 483 -12.19 -6.68 -26.88
N THR A 484 -12.53 -6.82 -28.16
CA THR A 484 -13.00 -5.69 -28.97
C THR A 484 -14.48 -5.42 -28.70
N ILE A 485 -14.79 -4.27 -28.13
CA ILE A 485 -16.17 -3.83 -27.88
C ILE A 485 -16.60 -2.86 -28.99
N THR A 486 -17.71 -3.17 -29.64
CA THR A 486 -18.40 -2.24 -30.54
C THR A 486 -19.49 -1.53 -29.76
N PHE A 487 -19.32 -0.24 -29.52
CA PHE A 487 -20.34 0.61 -28.90
C PHE A 487 -21.23 1.20 -29.99
N ASN A 488 -22.53 1.10 -29.80
CA ASN A 488 -23.53 1.72 -30.65
C ASN A 488 -24.46 2.55 -29.76
N VAL A 489 -24.64 3.83 -30.09
CA VAL A 489 -25.62 4.69 -29.39
C VAL A 489 -26.59 5.28 -30.40
N LYS A 490 -27.89 5.12 -30.13
CA LYS A 490 -29.00 5.62 -30.95
C LYS A 490 -29.61 6.89 -30.36
N ASN A 491 -30.45 7.55 -31.16
CA ASN A 491 -31.21 8.74 -30.80
C ASN A 491 -30.32 9.93 -30.37
N VAL A 492 -29.11 10.04 -30.95
CA VAL A 492 -28.23 11.17 -30.68
C VAL A 492 -28.46 12.29 -31.71
N ASP A 493 -29.13 13.35 -31.27
CA ASP A 493 -29.25 14.58 -32.03
C ASP A 493 -28.03 15.48 -31.81
N VAL A 494 -27.37 15.85 -32.91
CA VAL A 494 -26.21 16.75 -32.95
C VAL A 494 -26.51 17.99 -33.79
N THR A 495 -26.02 19.13 -33.36
CA THR A 495 -25.92 20.34 -34.19
C THR A 495 -24.71 20.23 -35.14
N SER A 496 -24.61 21.14 -36.12
CA SER A 496 -23.54 21.11 -37.13
C SER A 496 -22.12 21.26 -36.57
N ASP A 497 -21.98 21.81 -35.36
CA ASP A 497 -20.73 22.02 -34.64
C ASP A 497 -20.44 20.94 -33.59
N GLN A 498 -21.36 19.99 -33.37
CA GLN A 498 -21.23 18.92 -32.39
C GLN A 498 -20.69 17.62 -32.98
N LYS A 499 -19.86 16.93 -32.20
CA LYS A 499 -19.43 15.55 -32.44
C LYS A 499 -19.70 14.69 -31.20
N VAL A 500 -19.92 13.40 -31.42
CA VAL A 500 -20.22 12.43 -30.35
C VAL A 500 -18.94 11.69 -29.95
N TYR A 501 -18.74 11.50 -28.66
CA TYR A 501 -17.60 10.80 -28.08
C TYR A 501 -18.04 9.85 -26.96
N ILE A 502 -17.20 8.89 -26.63
CA ILE A 502 -17.31 8.04 -25.44
C ILE A 502 -16.13 8.28 -24.50
N VAL A 503 -16.42 8.33 -23.20
CA VAL A 503 -15.45 8.41 -22.09
C VAL A 503 -15.88 7.45 -20.97
N GLY A 504 -14.97 7.04 -20.11
CA GLY A 504 -15.28 6.10 -19.02
C GLY A 504 -14.14 5.93 -18.03
N GLY A 505 -14.39 5.11 -17.01
CA GLY A 505 -13.53 5.00 -15.82
C GLY A 505 -12.21 4.24 -16.01
N ILE A 506 -11.93 3.72 -17.20
CA ILE A 506 -10.71 2.97 -17.52
C ILE A 506 -9.84 3.74 -18.52
N THR A 507 -8.55 3.39 -18.58
CA THR A 507 -7.58 4.04 -19.48
C THR A 507 -7.99 3.92 -20.95
N GLN A 508 -8.57 2.77 -21.34
CA GLN A 508 -9.06 2.53 -22.69
C GLN A 508 -10.27 3.39 -23.06
N LEU A 509 -10.91 4.05 -22.10
CA LEU A 509 -12.00 5.01 -22.27
C LEU A 509 -11.62 6.38 -21.69
N SER A 510 -10.34 6.70 -21.68
CA SER A 510 -9.81 8.04 -21.37
C SER A 510 -10.03 8.53 -19.93
N ASN A 511 -10.24 7.63 -18.94
CA ASN A 511 -10.29 7.99 -17.51
C ASN A 511 -11.22 9.19 -17.19
N TRP A 512 -12.42 9.20 -17.77
CA TRP A 512 -13.40 10.28 -17.65
C TRP A 512 -12.95 11.66 -18.18
N ALA A 513 -11.86 11.76 -18.94
CA ALA A 513 -11.36 13.01 -19.52
C ALA A 513 -12.04 13.34 -20.87
N PRO A 514 -12.93 14.36 -20.95
CA PRO A 514 -13.64 14.70 -22.18
C PRO A 514 -12.73 15.25 -23.30
N ALA A 515 -11.60 15.83 -22.91
CA ALA A 515 -10.59 16.31 -23.84
C ALA A 515 -10.07 15.16 -24.73
N ASP A 516 -9.86 13.99 -24.12
CA ASP A 516 -9.30 12.78 -24.72
C ASP A 516 -10.37 11.75 -25.11
N GLY A 517 -11.65 12.14 -25.12
CA GLY A 517 -12.76 11.24 -25.45
C GLY A 517 -12.61 10.62 -26.84
N ILE A 518 -13.08 9.38 -27.00
CA ILE A 518 -12.95 8.63 -28.25
C ILE A 518 -14.10 9.01 -29.15
N ALA A 519 -13.81 9.55 -30.34
CA ALA A 519 -14.83 9.98 -31.29
C ALA A 519 -15.61 8.79 -31.84
N LEU A 520 -16.94 8.93 -31.94
CA LEU A 520 -17.80 7.99 -32.64
C LEU A 520 -18.00 8.43 -34.09
N GLU A 521 -18.25 7.46 -34.96
CA GLU A 521 -18.61 7.68 -36.36
C GLU A 521 -20.12 7.58 -36.54
N ALA A 522 -20.70 8.52 -37.29
CA ALA A 522 -22.11 8.48 -37.63
C ALA A 522 -22.39 7.36 -38.64
N SER A 523 -23.45 6.60 -38.42
CA SER A 523 -23.91 5.59 -39.36
C SER A 523 -24.38 6.23 -40.67
N THR A 524 -23.96 5.68 -41.80
CA THR A 524 -24.41 6.11 -43.13
C THR A 524 -25.80 5.58 -43.51
N SER A 525 -26.29 4.57 -42.80
CA SER A 525 -27.57 3.90 -43.10
C SER A 525 -28.68 4.22 -42.11
N THR A 526 -28.34 4.63 -40.88
CA THR A 526 -29.33 4.93 -39.83
C THR A 526 -29.05 6.30 -39.21
N LYS A 527 -29.94 7.26 -39.46
CA LYS A 527 -29.82 8.61 -38.89
C LYS A 527 -29.87 8.54 -37.35
N GLY A 528 -28.94 9.24 -36.68
CA GLY A 528 -28.88 9.31 -35.22
C GLY A 528 -28.23 8.10 -34.54
N LEU A 529 -27.71 7.14 -35.31
CA LEU A 529 -26.87 6.04 -34.81
C LEU A 529 -25.39 6.40 -34.94
N TRP A 530 -24.64 6.24 -33.86
CA TRP A 530 -23.20 6.46 -33.80
C TRP A 530 -22.49 5.21 -33.30
N THR A 531 -21.30 4.92 -33.85
CA THR A 531 -20.57 3.68 -33.54
C THR A 531 -19.07 3.91 -33.33
N VAL A 532 -18.45 3.09 -32.49
CA VAL A 532 -17.00 3.01 -32.35
C VAL A 532 -16.57 1.63 -31.86
N LYS A 533 -15.38 1.18 -32.27
CA LYS A 533 -14.74 -0.04 -31.75
C LYS A 533 -13.58 0.32 -30.83
N VAL A 534 -13.56 -0.27 -29.64
CA VAL A 534 -12.50 -0.06 -28.65
C VAL A 534 -12.02 -1.42 -28.14
N ASN A 535 -10.69 -1.61 -28.06
CA ASN A 535 -10.11 -2.78 -27.42
C ASN A 535 -10.03 -2.53 -25.92
N ILE A 536 -10.67 -3.38 -25.13
CA ILE A 536 -10.69 -3.31 -23.67
C ILE A 536 -10.13 -4.62 -23.11
N PRO A 537 -9.25 -4.60 -22.09
CA PRO A 537 -8.74 -5.83 -21.50
C PRO A 537 -9.87 -6.78 -21.08
N SER A 538 -9.77 -8.06 -21.42
CA SER A 538 -10.76 -9.09 -21.07
C SER A 538 -10.91 -9.22 -19.55
N ASP A 539 -12.05 -9.71 -19.03
CA ASP A 539 -12.37 -9.68 -17.59
C ASP A 539 -12.26 -8.30 -16.91
N THR A 540 -12.68 -7.24 -17.61
CA THR A 540 -12.79 -5.88 -17.07
C THR A 540 -14.25 -5.48 -16.96
N SER A 541 -14.67 -5.11 -15.75
CA SER A 541 -15.91 -4.35 -15.52
C SER A 541 -15.58 -2.85 -15.56
N PHE A 542 -16.42 -2.05 -16.22
CA PHE A 542 -16.17 -0.62 -16.38
C PHE A 542 -17.46 0.19 -16.50
N GLU A 543 -17.38 1.45 -16.10
CA GLU A 543 -18.42 2.46 -16.30
C GLU A 543 -18.01 3.43 -17.42
N TYR A 544 -18.99 3.96 -18.14
CA TYR A 544 -18.78 4.88 -19.24
C TYR A 544 -19.99 5.81 -19.49
N LYS A 545 -19.75 6.88 -20.24
CA LYS A 545 -20.78 7.77 -20.78
C LYS A 545 -20.47 8.23 -22.20
N TYR A 546 -21.53 8.52 -22.94
CA TYR A 546 -21.48 9.29 -24.17
C TYR A 546 -21.52 10.80 -23.88
N ILE A 547 -20.77 11.57 -24.66
CA ILE A 547 -20.73 13.03 -24.59
C ILE A 547 -20.85 13.63 -25.98
N LYS A 548 -21.40 14.85 -26.06
CA LYS A 548 -21.31 15.72 -27.24
C LYS A 548 -20.31 16.83 -26.96
N LYS A 549 -19.43 17.11 -27.91
CA LYS A 549 -18.43 18.19 -27.82
C LYS A 549 -18.52 19.11 -29.03
N THR A 550 -18.55 20.41 -28.78
CA THR A 550 -18.46 21.47 -29.80
C THR A 550 -17.01 21.81 -30.13
N SER A 551 -16.77 22.55 -31.22
CA SER A 551 -15.41 22.95 -31.63
C SER A 551 -14.67 23.85 -30.63
N ASP A 552 -15.40 24.56 -29.77
CA ASP A 552 -14.84 25.40 -28.69
C ASP A 552 -14.56 24.64 -27.38
N GLY A 553 -14.89 23.34 -27.33
CA GLY A 553 -14.65 22.47 -26.18
C GLY A 553 -15.81 22.36 -25.19
N THR A 554 -16.97 22.98 -25.44
CA THR A 554 -18.16 22.80 -24.59
C THR A 554 -18.64 21.34 -24.63
N VAL A 555 -18.83 20.74 -23.44
CA VAL A 555 -19.20 19.33 -23.28
C VAL A 555 -20.64 19.20 -22.77
N THR A 556 -21.45 18.42 -23.46
CA THR A 556 -22.77 17.96 -22.99
C THR A 556 -22.71 16.47 -22.69
N TRP A 557 -23.00 16.08 -21.46
CA TRP A 557 -23.04 14.67 -21.04
C TRP A 557 -24.43 14.07 -21.24
N GLU A 558 -24.50 12.76 -21.49
CA GLU A 558 -25.75 12.03 -21.29
C GLU A 558 -26.17 12.05 -19.81
N SER A 559 -27.48 11.93 -19.57
CA SER A 559 -28.06 11.96 -18.23
C SER A 559 -27.58 10.78 -17.35
N ASP A 560 -27.61 10.97 -16.04
CA ASP A 560 -27.31 9.90 -15.07
C ASP A 560 -28.35 8.77 -15.09
N PRO A 561 -27.99 7.56 -14.58
CA PRO A 561 -26.68 7.14 -14.02
C PRO A 561 -25.61 6.89 -15.10
N ASN A 562 -24.36 6.59 -14.73
CA ASN A 562 -23.38 6.04 -15.68
C ASN A 562 -23.90 4.76 -16.34
N ASN A 563 -23.51 4.49 -17.59
CA ASN A 563 -23.65 3.17 -18.18
C ASN A 563 -22.58 2.24 -17.59
N SER A 564 -22.89 0.94 -17.50
CA SER A 564 -21.98 -0.08 -16.97
C SER A 564 -21.92 -1.29 -17.89
N ALA A 565 -20.73 -1.82 -18.15
CA ALA A 565 -20.54 -3.03 -18.95
C ALA A 565 -19.35 -3.86 -18.46
N ALA A 566 -19.23 -5.07 -19.00
CA ALA A 566 -18.09 -5.94 -18.76
C ALA A 566 -17.67 -6.67 -20.05
N THR A 567 -16.36 -6.84 -20.21
CA THR A 567 -15.79 -7.68 -21.28
C THR A 567 -15.90 -9.17 -20.93
N GLY A 568 -15.96 -10.04 -21.93
CA GLY A 568 -15.80 -11.49 -21.71
C GLY A 568 -14.38 -11.88 -21.24
N SER A 569 -14.19 -13.15 -20.89
CA SER A 569 -12.92 -13.69 -20.38
C SER A 569 -11.97 -14.21 -21.46
N LYS A 570 -12.46 -14.39 -22.70
CA LYS A 570 -11.68 -14.95 -23.81
C LYS A 570 -10.90 -13.84 -24.52
N CYS A 571 -9.57 -13.96 -24.56
CA CYS A 571 -8.72 -13.05 -25.34
C CYS A 571 -9.09 -13.10 -26.84
N GLY A 572 -9.06 -11.94 -27.51
CA GLY A 572 -9.41 -11.81 -28.92
C GLY A 572 -10.90 -11.98 -29.23
N SER A 573 -11.76 -11.97 -28.20
CA SER A 573 -13.21 -11.98 -28.39
C SER A 573 -13.73 -10.61 -28.84
N SER A 574 -14.95 -10.59 -29.39
CA SER A 574 -15.66 -9.37 -29.73
C SER A 574 -17.05 -9.36 -29.11
N SER A 575 -17.54 -8.21 -28.68
CA SER A 575 -18.94 -8.03 -28.30
C SER A 575 -19.48 -6.68 -28.78
N THR A 576 -20.80 -6.52 -28.73
CA THR A 576 -21.50 -5.30 -29.15
C THR A 576 -22.41 -4.85 -28.02
N ILE A 577 -22.37 -3.54 -27.75
CA ILE A 577 -23.25 -2.86 -26.81
C ILE A 577 -24.12 -1.90 -27.61
N ASN A 578 -25.43 -1.94 -27.36
CA ASN A 578 -26.39 -1.09 -28.03
C ASN A 578 -27.15 -0.27 -26.99
N ASP A 579 -26.88 1.02 -26.96
CA ASP A 579 -27.45 1.99 -26.05
C ASP A 579 -28.34 2.99 -26.78
N GLU A 580 -29.12 3.72 -25.99
CA GLU A 580 -29.87 4.90 -26.45
C GLU A 580 -29.44 6.10 -25.61
N TRP A 581 -29.27 7.25 -26.25
CA TRP A 581 -28.92 8.49 -25.56
C TRP A 581 -29.99 8.86 -24.54
N ARG A 582 -29.57 9.21 -23.32
CA ARG A 582 -30.45 9.55 -22.19
C ARG A 582 -30.52 11.03 -21.88
#